data_AF-A0A939DSB8-F1
#
_entry.id   AF-A0A939DSB8-F1
#
_cell.length_a   1.000
_cell.length_b   1.000
_cell.length_c   1.000
_cell.angle_alpha   90.00
_cell.angle_beta   90.00
_cell.angle_gamma   90.00
#
_symmetry.space_group_name_H-M   'P 1'
#
loop_
_entity.id
_entity.type
_entity.pdbx_description
1 polymer ?
#
loop_
_entity_poly.entity_id
_entity_poly.type
_entity_poly.pdbx_seq_one_letter_code
_entity_poly.pdbx_strand_id
1 'polypeptide(L)' 'MKIIGRMFRLMKTIEVEVGRCHEAFDLKYGEFDVLATLRRTGAPHCLTPSQLHQSMLLSSGAMTNRLDKLEQKG' A
#
# COMPACT_ATOMS: atom_id res chain seq x y z
N MET A 1 -19.09 -14.03 13.21
CA MET A 1 -18.76 -12.77 12.47
C MET A 1 -18.41 -11.54 13.32
N LYS A 2 -18.70 -11.47 14.64
CA LYS A 2 -18.45 -10.27 15.47
C LYS A 2 -16.99 -9.79 15.51
N ILE A 3 -16.02 -10.71 15.54
CA ILE A 3 -14.58 -10.39 15.57
C ILE A 3 -14.13 -9.78 14.24
N ILE A 4 -14.49 -10.41 13.11
CA ILE A 4 -14.17 -9.92 11.77
C ILE A 4 -14.70 -8.50 11.56
N GLY A 5 -15.95 -8.22 11.96
CA GLY A 5 -16.50 -6.86 11.88
C GLY A 5 -15.84 -5.83 12.81
N ARG A 6 -15.16 -6.25 13.88
CA ARG A 6 -14.32 -5.36 14.70
C ARG A 6 -12.96 -5.12 14.03
N MET A 7 -12.38 -6.16 13.42
CA MET A 7 -11.14 -6.02 12.65
C MET A 7 -11.31 -5.05 11.47
N PHE A 8 -12.39 -5.16 10.70
CA PHE A 8 -12.67 -4.22 9.61
C PHE A 8 -12.82 -2.78 10.07
N ARG A 9 -13.50 -2.55 11.21
CA ARG A 9 -13.61 -1.22 11.80
C ARG A 9 -12.25 -0.68 12.22
N LEU A 10 -11.45 -1.50 12.87
CA LEU A 10 -10.10 -1.14 13.27
C LEU A 10 -9.22 -0.80 12.06
N MET A 11 -9.25 -1.63 11.01
CA MET A 11 -8.52 -1.36 9.76
C MET A 11 -8.92 -0.02 9.16
N LYS A 12 -10.23 0.29 9.08
CA LYS A 12 -10.70 1.56 8.55
C LYS A 12 -10.22 2.76 9.37
N THR A 13 -10.22 2.65 10.70
CA THR A 13 -9.67 3.71 11.57
C THR A 13 -8.17 3.88 11.35
N ILE A 14 -7.42 2.77 11.29
CA ILE A 14 -5.97 2.80 11.02
C ILE A 14 -5.69 3.44 9.66
N GLU A 15 -6.43 3.07 8.62
CA GLU A 15 -6.26 3.59 7.26
C GLU A 15 -6.41 5.12 7.21
N VAL A 16 -7.37 5.69 7.96
CA VAL A 16 -7.57 7.15 8.04
C VAL A 16 -6.38 7.83 8.71
N GLU A 17 -5.93 7.33 9.85
CA GLU A 17 -4.81 7.97 10.58
C GLU A 17 -3.48 7.82 9.83
N VAL A 18 -3.24 6.65 9.22
CA VAL A 18 -2.09 6.44 8.34
C VAL A 18 -2.17 7.36 7.12
N GLY A 19 -3.35 7.52 6.52
CA GLY A 19 -3.58 8.46 5.42
C GLY A 19 -3.20 9.89 5.78
N ARG A 20 -3.61 10.37 6.96
CA ARG A 20 -3.25 11.72 7.44
C ARG A 20 -1.74 11.92 7.60
N CYS A 21 -1.02 10.92 8.09
CA CYS A 21 0.44 10.98 8.18
C CYS A 21 1.09 11.11 6.79
N HIS A 22 0.49 10.51 5.76
CA HIS A 22 1.01 10.50 4.41
C HIS A 22 0.62 11.73 3.58
N GLU A 23 -0.39 12.50 3.99
CA GLU A 23 -0.80 13.75 3.33
C GLU A 23 0.36 14.75 3.24
N ALA A 24 1.22 14.81 4.26
CA ALA A 24 2.42 15.64 4.26
C ALA A 24 3.43 15.29 3.14
N PHE A 25 3.31 14.10 2.56
CA PHE A 25 4.17 13.59 1.49
C PHE A 25 3.43 13.44 0.16
N ASP A 26 2.20 13.96 0.06
CA ASP A 26 1.29 13.72 -1.07
C ASP A 26 1.16 12.22 -1.43
N LEU A 27 1.11 11.34 -0.42
CA LEU A 27 0.99 9.89 -0.64
C LEU A 27 -0.37 9.36 -0.18
N LYS A 28 -1.01 8.54 -1.03
CA LYS A 28 -2.22 7.79 -0.64
C LYS A 28 -1.83 6.49 0.07
N TYR A 29 -2.71 5.94 0.90
CA TYR A 29 -2.46 4.68 1.63
C TYR A 29 -1.94 3.55 0.72
N GLY A 30 -2.59 3.32 -0.42
CA GLY A 30 -2.15 2.27 -1.37
C GLY A 30 -0.84 2.57 -2.10
N GLU A 31 -0.48 3.85 -2.27
CA GLU A 31 0.82 4.26 -2.85
C GLU A 31 1.93 4.02 -1.82
N PHE A 32 1.68 4.40 -0.56
CA PHE A 32 2.58 4.09 0.54
C PHE A 32 2.79 2.59 0.72
N ASP A 33 1.73 1.77 0.64
CA ASP A 33 1.86 0.32 0.84
C ASP A 33 2.81 -0.33 -0.19
N VAL A 34 2.83 0.16 -1.43
CA VAL A 34 3.82 -0.25 -2.45
C VAL A 34 5.23 0.12 -2.00
N LEU A 35 5.47 1.39 -1.65
CA LEU A 35 6.79 1.87 -1.22
C LEU A 35 7.27 1.17 0.04
N ALA A 36 6.39 0.96 1.02
CA ALA A 36 6.69 0.25 2.25
C ALA A 36 7.03 -1.23 1.98
N THR A 37 6.35 -1.87 1.03
CA THR A 37 6.66 -3.25 0.61
C THR A 37 8.04 -3.32 -0.02
N LEU A 38 8.37 -2.44 -0.96
CA LEU A 38 9.70 -2.35 -1.57
C LEU A 38 10.79 -2.02 -0.53
N ARG A 39 10.49 -1.17 0.46
CA ARG A 39 11.44 -0.85 1.54
C ARG A 39 11.71 -2.05 2.43
N ARG A 40 10.68 -2.85 2.76
CA ARG A 40 10.78 -4.05 3.62
C ARG A 40 11.58 -5.18 2.99
N THR A 41 11.70 -5.25 1.66
CA THR A 41 12.42 -6.33 0.98
C THR A 41 13.94 -6.21 1.09
N GLY A 42 14.45 -5.12 1.68
CA GLY A 42 15.89 -4.87 1.82
C GLY A 42 16.50 -4.35 0.51
N ALA A 43 17.78 -3.97 0.55
CA ALA A 43 18.48 -3.48 -0.65
C ALA A 43 18.53 -4.58 -1.73
N PRO A 44 18.28 -4.27 -3.02
CA PRO A 44 18.20 -2.93 -3.64
C PRO A 44 16.81 -2.27 -3.64
N HIS A 45 15.86 -2.74 -2.82
CA HIS A 45 14.46 -2.28 -2.77
C HIS A 45 13.68 -2.51 -4.06
N CYS A 46 13.95 -3.64 -4.73
CA CYS A 46 13.31 -3.99 -5.99
C CYS A 46 12.57 -5.32 -5.86
N LEU A 47 11.41 -5.39 -6.51
CA LEU A 47 10.64 -6.61 -6.70
C LEU A 47 10.12 -6.63 -8.15
N THR A 48 9.94 -7.83 -8.70
CA THR A 48 9.17 -7.99 -9.93
C THR A 48 7.68 -7.73 -9.68
N PRO A 49 6.88 -7.36 -10.70
CA PRO A 49 5.44 -7.16 -10.53
C PRO A 49 4.71 -8.37 -9.92
N SER A 50 5.11 -9.59 -10.27
CA SER A 50 4.52 -10.81 -9.70
C SER A 50 4.83 -10.96 -8.21
N GLN A 51 6.05 -10.65 -7.78
CA GLN A 51 6.43 -10.70 -6.36
C GLN A 51 5.73 -9.61 -5.55
N LEU A 52 5.61 -8.40 -6.12
CA LEU A 52 4.87 -7.31 -5.50
C LEU A 52 3.39 -7.66 -5.34
N HIS A 53 2.76 -8.22 -6.38
CA HIS A 53 1.37 -8.68 -6.32
C HIS A 53 1.14 -9.74 -5.25
N GLN A 54 2.04 -10.72 -5.13
CA GLN A 54 1.95 -11.77 -4.10
C GLN A 54 2.11 -11.22 -2.67
N SER A 55 2.80 -10.08 -2.53
CA SER A 55 3.10 -9.47 -1.23
C SER A 55 2.02 -8.50 -0.76
N MET A 56 1.03 -8.20 -1.61
CA MET A 56 0.02 -7.18 -1.36
C MET A 56 -1.39 -7.74 -1.52
N LEU A 57 -2.33 -7.23 -0.71
CA LEU A 57 -3.75 -7.57 -0.83
C LEU A 57 -4.45 -6.69 -1.88
N LEU A 58 -3.90 -6.67 -3.09
CA LEU A 58 -4.39 -5.86 -4.21
C LEU A 58 -4.67 -6.76 -5.42
N SER A 59 -5.64 -6.36 -6.23
CA SER A 59 -5.78 -6.97 -7.57
C SER A 59 -4.62 -6.52 -8.46
N SER A 60 -4.33 -7.31 -9.50
CA SER A 60 -3.28 -6.96 -10.48
C SER A 60 -3.51 -5.57 -11.11
N GLY A 61 -4.75 -5.26 -11.51
CA GLY A 61 -5.08 -3.93 -12.05
C GLY A 61 -4.96 -2.79 -11.03
N ALA A 62 -5.29 -3.06 -9.76
CA ALA A 62 -5.07 -2.07 -8.70
C ALA A 62 -3.58 -1.80 -8.49
N MET A 63 -2.73 -2.83 -8.52
CA MET A 63 -1.28 -2.70 -8.41
C MET A 63 -0.70 -1.84 -9.55
N THR A 64 -1.04 -2.13 -10.81
CA THR A 64 -0.55 -1.35 -11.97
C THR A 64 -0.89 0.13 -11.83
N ASN A 65 -2.14 0.47 -11.53
CA ASN A 65 -2.57 1.86 -11.33
C ASN A 65 -1.84 2.56 -10.16
N ARG A 66 -1.33 1.83 -9.16
CA ARG A 66 -0.51 2.43 -8.09
C ARG A 66 0.93 2.65 -8.53
N LEU A 67 1.50 1.72 -9.28
CA LEU A 67 2.83 1.87 -9.86
C LEU A 67 2.88 3.07 -10.83
N ASP A 68 1.91 3.17 -11.74
CA ASP A 68 1.85 4.27 -12.72
C ASP A 68 1.77 5.65 -12.02
N LYS A 69 1.01 5.75 -10.94
CA LYS A 69 0.89 6.99 -10.15
C LYS A 69 2.13 7.33 -9.37
N LEU A 70 2.82 6.32 -8.84
CA LEU A 70 4.08 6.52 -8.14
C LEU A 70 5.16 6.95 -9.13
N GLU A 71 5.28 6.29 -10.28
CA GLU A 71 6.23 6.67 -11.33
C GLU A 71 6.01 8.12 -11.82
N GLN A 72 4.76 8.55 -11.95
CA GLN A 72 4.43 9.95 -12.28
C GLN A 72 4.85 10.96 -11.20
N LYS A 73 5.02 10.52 -9.95
CA LYS A 73 5.44 11.37 -8.82
C LYS A 73 6.96 11.39 -8.62
N GLY A 74 7.70 10.49 -9.25
CA GLY A 74 9.16 10.33 -9.15
C GLY A 74 9.61 9.33 -8.10
#